data_AF-A0A1F8WIK0-F1
#
_entry.id   AF-A0A1F8WIK0-F1
#
_cell.length_a   1.000
_cell.length_b   1.000
_cell.length_c   1.000
_cell.angle_alpha   90.00
_cell.angle_beta   90.00
_cell.angle_gamma   90.00
#
_symmetry.space_group_name_H-M   'P 1'
#
loop_
_entity.id
_entity.type
_entity.pdbx_description
1 polymer ?
#
loop_
_entity_poly.entity_id
_entity_poly.type
_entity_poly.pdbx_seq_one_letter_code
_entity_poly.pdbx_strand_id
1 'polypeptide(L)'
;MKKLSAFLVAFFGQFLFVAYAMAEEASGAGSSGGSLVAIGAGICMGMAALGGTLGQGRAVASALEGVARNPGAASKVQTPMILGLALIESLVLFSFVIAIMLVGKV
;
A
#
# COMPACT_ATOMS: atom_id res chain seq x y z
N MET A 1 -9.49 25.16 -5.16
CA MET A 1 -9.52 25.09 -3.68
C MET A 1 -10.41 23.99 -3.13
N LYS A 2 -11.67 23.84 -3.59
CA LYS A 2 -12.58 22.78 -3.10
C LYS A 2 -12.06 21.34 -3.31
N LYS A 3 -11.43 21.05 -4.46
CA LYS A 3 -10.86 19.72 -4.77
C LYS A 3 -9.61 19.39 -3.95
N LEU A 4 -8.81 20.40 -3.61
CA LEU A 4 -7.61 20.27 -2.77
C LEU A 4 -7.98 20.07 -1.30
N SER A 5 -9.00 20.78 -0.82
CA SER A 5 -9.59 20.58 0.51
C SER A 5 -10.24 19.20 0.64
N ALA A 6 -10.96 18.73 -0.39
CA ALA A 6 -11.52 17.38 -0.39
C ALA A 6 -10.42 16.29 -0.35
N PHE A 7 -9.31 16.50 -1.06
CA PHE A 7 -8.17 15.58 -1.04
C PHE A 7 -7.46 15.55 0.33
N LEU A 8 -7.28 16.71 0.97
CA LEU A 8 -6.71 16.81 2.31
C LEU A 8 -7.61 16.18 3.37
N VAL A 9 -8.93 16.36 3.28
CA VAL A 9 -9.90 15.73 4.18
C VAL A 9 -9.94 14.22 3.99
N ALA A 10 -9.85 13.71 2.76
CA ALA A 10 -9.73 12.27 2.52
C ALA A 10 -8.42 11.70 3.09
N PHE A 11 -7.29 12.36 2.81
CA PHE A 11 -5.96 11.95 3.26
C PHE A 11 -5.82 11.94 4.80
N PHE A 12 -6.27 13.00 5.47
CA PHE A 12 -6.28 13.06 6.94
C PHE A 12 -7.41 12.24 7.56
N GLY A 13 -8.54 12.09 6.87
CA GLY A 13 -9.66 11.24 7.29
C GLY A 13 -9.27 9.77 7.38
N GLN A 14 -8.42 9.28 6.46
CA GLN A 14 -7.83 7.94 6.55
C GLN A 14 -6.91 7.79 7.77
N PHE A 15 -6.16 8.83 8.15
CA PHE A 15 -5.37 8.81 9.39
C PHE A 15 -6.24 8.79 10.65
N LEU A 16 -7.37 9.50 10.66
CA LEU A 16 -8.32 9.52 11.78
C LEU A 16 -9.06 8.18 11.94
N PHE A 17 -9.41 7.50 10.84
CA PHE A 17 -10.03 6.18 10.89
C PHE A 17 -9.07 5.12 11.45
N VAL A 18 -7.79 5.19 11.08
CA VAL A 18 -6.73 4.33 11.67
C VAL A 18 -6.57 4.63 13.16
N ALA A 19 -6.58 5.91 13.58
CA ALA A 19 -6.47 6.27 14.99
C ALA A 19 -7.64 5.74 15.85
N TYR A 20 -8.86 5.74 15.32
CA TYR A 20 -10.03 5.20 16.02
C TYR A 20 -9.94 3.67 16.23
N ALA A 21 -9.46 2.93 15.22
CA ALA A 21 -9.20 1.49 15.36
C ALA A 21 -8.11 1.16 16.41
N MET A 22 -7.09 2.01 16.54
CA MET A 22 -6.03 1.86 17.55
C MET A 22 -6.48 2.23 18.98
N ALA A 23 -7.62 2.89 19.15
CA ALA A 23 -8.12 3.30 20.47
C ALA A 23 -8.98 2.22 21.14
N GLU A 24 -9.60 1.32 20.37
CA GLU A 24 -10.49 0.26 20.90
C GLU A 24 -9.70 -0.93 21.51
N GLU A 25 -8.42 -1.10 21.16
CA GLU A 25 -7.59 -2.22 21.62
C GLU A 25 -7.11 -2.11 23.09
N ALA A 26 -7.52 -1.07 23.82
CA ALA A 26 -7.11 -0.84 25.22
C ALA A 26 -7.85 -1.70 26.27
N SER A 27 -8.81 -2.55 25.88
CA SER A 27 -9.66 -3.31 26.82
C SER A 27 -9.46 -4.83 26.86
N GLY A 28 -8.33 -5.35 26.36
CA GLY A 28 -8.01 -6.79 26.42
C GLY A 28 -6.59 -7.07 26.94
N ALA A 29 -6.42 -7.20 28.25
CA ALA A 29 -5.14 -7.60 28.85
C ALA A 29 -4.82 -9.08 28.58
N GLY A 30 -3.68 -9.39 27.95
CA GLY A 30 -3.29 -10.80 27.75
C GLY A 30 -2.03 -11.17 26.96
N SER A 31 -1.04 -10.29 26.76
CA SER A 31 0.42 -10.59 26.59
C SER A 31 1.10 -9.38 25.94
N SER A 32 2.15 -8.86 26.56
CA SER A 32 2.93 -7.73 26.01
C SER A 32 3.58 -8.04 24.64
N GLY A 33 3.65 -9.32 24.25
CA GLY A 33 4.10 -9.76 22.93
C GLY A 33 3.07 -9.52 21.82
N GLY A 34 1.77 -9.67 22.10
CA GLY A 34 0.74 -9.59 21.05
C GLY A 34 0.53 -8.19 20.47
N SER A 35 0.47 -7.16 21.33
CA SER A 35 0.33 -5.77 20.87
C SER A 35 1.54 -5.30 20.05
N LEU A 36 2.76 -5.72 20.40
CA LEU A 36 3.96 -5.36 19.62
C LEU A 36 3.98 -6.03 18.25
N VAL A 37 3.48 -7.27 18.15
CA VAL A 37 3.36 -7.98 16.88
C VAL A 37 2.32 -7.33 15.98
N ALA A 38 1.16 -6.92 16.52
CA ALA A 38 0.13 -6.21 15.75
C ALA A 38 0.65 -4.88 15.18
N ILE A 39 1.35 -4.09 16.00
CA ILE A 39 1.98 -2.83 15.56
C ILE A 39 3.06 -3.10 14.48
N GLY A 40 3.91 -4.12 14.69
CA GLY A 40 4.94 -4.51 13.73
C GLY A 40 4.37 -4.94 12.38
N ALA A 41 3.28 -5.72 12.38
CA ALA A 41 2.58 -6.13 11.17
C ALA A 41 1.95 -4.93 10.43
N GLY A 42 1.34 -4.00 11.17
CA GLY A 42 0.79 -2.76 10.61
C GLY A 42 1.85 -1.87 9.95
N ILE A 43 3.01 -1.68 10.60
CA ILE A 43 4.12 -0.90 10.04
C ILE A 43 4.70 -1.58 8.79
N CYS A 44 4.91 -2.90 8.84
CA CYS A 44 5.40 -3.69 7.71
C CYS A 44 4.52 -3.49 6.47
N MET A 45 3.20 -3.63 6.64
CA MET A 45 2.24 -3.43 5.54
C MET A 45 2.16 -1.98 5.09
N GLY A 46 2.18 -1.02 6.01
CA GLY A 46 2.18 0.41 5.68
C GLY A 46 3.37 0.79 4.81
N MET A 47 4.58 0.34 5.17
CA MET A 47 5.78 0.59 4.38
C MET A 47 5.76 -0.11 3.02
N ALA A 48 5.28 -1.35 2.96
CA ALA A 48 5.14 -2.10 1.71
C ALA A 48 4.17 -1.40 0.75
N ALA A 49 3.01 -0.96 1.24
CA ALA A 49 2.01 -0.24 0.46
C ALA A 49 2.54 1.11 -0.05
N LEU A 50 3.27 1.85 0.78
CA LEU A 50 3.90 3.12 0.37
C LEU A 50 4.93 2.91 -0.76
N GLY A 51 5.82 1.92 -0.61
CA GLY A 51 6.80 1.60 -1.65
C GLY A 51 6.16 1.09 -2.94
N GLY A 52 5.19 0.18 -2.82
CA GLY A 52 4.47 -0.42 -3.94
C GLY A 52 3.72 0.63 -4.77
N THR A 53 2.92 1.47 -4.12
CA THR A 53 2.13 2.51 -4.81
C THR A 53 3.01 3.57 -5.48
N LEU A 54 4.12 3.98 -4.87
CA LEU A 54 5.09 4.90 -5.49
C LEU A 54 5.75 4.28 -6.73
N GLY A 55 6.16 3.01 -6.66
CA GLY A 55 6.75 2.30 -7.79
C GLY A 55 5.76 2.10 -8.94
N GLN A 56 4.57 1.58 -8.63
CA GLN A 56 3.52 1.31 -9.60
C GLN A 56 3.02 2.58 -10.27
N GLY A 57 2.77 3.65 -9.50
CA GLY A 57 2.33 4.94 -10.03
C GLY A 57 3.30 5.51 -11.05
N ARG A 58 4.61 5.45 -10.76
CA ARG A 58 5.66 5.91 -11.70
C ARG A 58 5.75 5.03 -12.94
N ALA A 59 5.69 3.71 -12.79
CA ALA A 59 5.73 2.77 -13.90
C ALA A 59 4.57 2.98 -14.87
N VAL A 60 3.33 3.11 -14.35
CA VAL A 60 2.14 3.37 -15.15
C VAL A 60 2.21 4.74 -15.82
N ALA A 61 2.60 5.79 -15.10
CA ALA A 61 2.72 7.13 -15.67
C ALA A 61 3.70 7.15 -16.86
N SER A 62 4.87 6.54 -16.70
CA SER A 62 5.88 6.45 -17.77
C SER A 62 5.37 5.65 -18.98
N ALA A 63 4.67 4.54 -18.73
CA ALA A 63 4.06 3.75 -19.80
C ALA A 63 3.00 4.56 -20.57
N LEU A 64 2.10 5.26 -19.87
CA LEU A 64 1.07 6.09 -20.47
C LEU A 64 1.64 7.27 -21.26
N GLU A 65 2.69 7.93 -20.76
CA GLU A 65 3.41 8.95 -21.54
C GLU A 65 4.02 8.38 -22.83
N GLY A 66 4.62 7.19 -22.75
CA GLY A 66 5.17 6.50 -23.92
C GLY A 66 4.09 6.20 -24.97
N VAL A 67 2.94 5.71 -24.53
CA VAL A 67 1.78 5.44 -25.40
C VAL A 67 1.19 6.73 -25.96
N ALA A 68 1.12 7.80 -25.18
CA ALA A 68 0.64 9.10 -25.66
C ALA A 68 1.52 9.69 -26.77
N ARG A 69 2.85 9.52 -26.67
CA ARG A 69 3.80 9.96 -27.71
C ARG A 69 3.79 9.06 -28.95
N ASN A 70 3.51 7.77 -28.79
CA ASN A 70 3.39 6.82 -29.90
C ASN A 70 2.25 5.82 -29.68
N PRO A 71 1.03 6.14 -30.13
CA PRO A 71 -0.14 5.29 -29.93
C PRO A 71 0.01 3.90 -30.57
N GLY A 72 0.78 3.78 -31.66
CA GLY A 72 1.04 2.50 -32.34
C GLY A 72 1.88 1.52 -31.52
N ALA A 73 2.54 1.98 -30.45
CA ALA A 73 3.33 1.15 -29.55
C ALA A 73 2.55 0.62 -28.33
N ALA A 74 1.26 0.94 -28.19
CA ALA A 74 0.45 0.59 -27.01
C ALA A 74 0.55 -0.90 -26.61
N SER A 75 0.37 -1.80 -27.58
CA SER A 75 0.44 -3.25 -27.34
C SER A 75 1.84 -3.73 -26.92
N LYS A 76 2.89 -3.06 -27.41
CA LYS A 76 4.29 -3.39 -27.07
C LYS A 76 4.70 -2.87 -25.70
N VAL A 77 4.06 -1.81 -25.20
CA VAL A 77 4.30 -1.23 -23.87
C VAL A 77 3.50 -1.95 -22.78
N GLN A 78 2.31 -2.46 -23.10
CA GLN A 78 1.42 -3.08 -22.11
C GLN A 78 2.05 -4.30 -21.43
N THR A 79 2.63 -5.23 -22.18
CA THR A 79 3.26 -6.44 -21.62
C THR A 79 4.40 -6.13 -20.64
N PRO A 80 5.43 -5.34 -20.99
CA PRO A 80 6.49 -5.01 -20.04
C PRO A 80 5.99 -4.17 -18.86
N MET A 81 4.99 -3.30 -19.06
CA MET A 81 4.35 -2.57 -17.97
C MET A 81 3.70 -3.53 -16.95
N ILE A 82 2.89 -4.48 -17.40
CA ILE A 82 2.23 -5.46 -16.53
C ILE A 82 3.26 -6.33 -15.81
N LEU A 83 4.32 -6.75 -16.50
CA LEU A 83 5.42 -7.49 -15.87
C LEU A 83 6.07 -6.67 -14.75
N GLY A 84 6.40 -5.40 -15.02
CA GLY A 84 6.96 -4.50 -14.01
C GLY A 84 6.03 -4.31 -12.81
N LEU A 85 4.73 -4.13 -13.06
CA LEU A 85 3.72 -4.03 -12.00
C LEU A 85 3.61 -5.31 -11.17
N ALA A 86 3.62 -6.47 -11.81
CA ALA A 86 3.57 -7.76 -11.12
C ALA A 86 4.81 -7.99 -10.24
N LEU A 87 5.99 -7.57 -10.70
CA LEU A 87 7.21 -7.66 -9.90
C LEU A 87 7.18 -6.73 -8.68
N ILE A 88 6.69 -5.50 -8.83
CA ILE A 88 6.51 -4.60 -7.68
C ILE A 88 5.48 -5.18 -6.70
N GLU A 89 4.37 -5.70 -7.22
CA GLU A 89 3.30 -6.27 -6.39
C GLU A 89 3.76 -7.54 -5.66
N SER A 90 4.67 -8.34 -6.25
CA SER A 90 5.20 -9.53 -5.59
C SER A 90 5.90 -9.21 -4.25
N LEU A 91 6.58 -8.06 -4.17
CA LEU A 91 7.20 -7.60 -2.94
C LEU A 91 6.16 -7.22 -1.88
N VAL A 92 5.07 -6.56 -2.31
CA VAL A 92 3.95 -6.21 -1.42
C VAL A 92 3.26 -7.46 -0.90
N LEU A 93 3.07 -8.47 -1.76
CA LEU A 93 2.49 -9.76 -1.38
C LEU A 93 3.41 -10.55 -0.43
N PHE A 94 4.73 -10.49 -0.60
CA PHE A 94 5.65 -11.10 0.37
C PHE A 94 5.57 -10.43 1.75
N SER A 95 5.49 -9.11 1.81
CA SER A 95 5.22 -8.40 3.07
C SER A 95 3.86 -8.77 3.68
N PHE A 96 2.83 -8.95 2.84
CA PHE A 96 1.51 -9.40 3.30
C PHE A 96 1.53 -10.80 3.90
N VAL A 97 2.23 -11.75 3.25
CA VAL A 97 2.42 -13.10 3.80
C VAL A 97 3.15 -13.04 5.14
N ILE A 98 4.21 -12.24 5.25
CA ILE A 98 4.96 -12.06 6.50
C ILE A 98 4.06 -11.46 7.60
N ALA A 99 3.25 -10.44 7.28
CA ALA A 99 2.33 -9.82 8.22
C ALA A 99 1.26 -10.80 8.73
N ILE A 100 0.68 -11.61 7.84
CA ILE A 100 -0.26 -12.69 8.24
C ILE A 100 0.46 -13.73 9.11
N MET A 101 1.67 -14.14 8.74
CA MET A 101 2.44 -15.11 9.53
C MET A 101 2.82 -14.58 10.91
N LEU A 102 3.01 -13.28 11.06
CA LEU A 102 3.26 -12.62 12.35
C LEU A 102 2.01 -12.62 13.21
N VAL A 103 0.88 -12.12 12.68
CA VAL A 103 -0.39 -12.01 13.42
C VAL A 103 -0.98 -13.39 13.73
N GLY A 104 -0.94 -14.33 12.78
CA GLY A 104 -1.50 -15.67 12.96
C GLY A 104 -0.68 -16.59 13.87
N LYS A 105 0.48 -16.15 14.37
CA LYS A 105 1.32 -16.88 15.32
C LYS A 105 1.09 -16.45 16.79
N VAL A 106 0.35 -15.36 17.00
CA VAL A 106 -0.02 -14.82 18.32
C VAL A 106 -1.34 -15.44 18.77
#